data_AF-A0A1H6F374-F1
#
_entry.id   AF-A0A1H6F374-F1
#
_cell.length_a   1.000
_cell.length_b   1.000
_cell.length_c   1.000
_cell.angle_alpha   90.00
_cell.angle_beta   90.00
_cell.angle_gamma   90.00
#
_symmetry.space_group_name_H-M   'P 1'
#
loop_
_entity.id
_entity.type
_entity.pdbx_description
1 polymer ?
#
loop_
_entity_poly.entity_id
_entity_poly.type
_entity_poly.pdbx_seq_one_letter_code
_entity_poly.pdbx_strand_id
1 'polypeptide(L)'
;MLPTWDEALDAIEADDEPMHVLSFGDQVDPKGVLGGTDRADHLIRHYLTKYLTKSIAETCEAGNQRQKDHADRMLEALRYEPCSPTCPNWLRYGVQPKNAHPGQAPGRCRGKAHKAEHLGYPGRRVLVSRKWSNKTLTDHRADRRAWALEALGLSATENVDPNRYTWKPVRPGDPDLPPLGQRLLAAIADRQRWRELLAEHQARQEAPDLSATTEGRAA
;
A
#
# COMPACT_ATOMS: atom_id res chain seq x y z
N MET A 1 22.59 -22.13 15.14
CA MET A 1 21.79 -21.75 13.95
C MET A 1 21.43 -20.28 14.08
N LEU A 2 21.25 -19.56 12.96
CA LEU A 2 20.79 -18.16 13.00
C LEU A 2 19.27 -18.13 13.23
N PRO A 3 18.73 -17.17 14.01
CA PRO A 3 17.28 -16.96 14.11
C PRO A 3 16.66 -16.70 12.73
N THR A 4 15.46 -17.22 12.52
CA THR A 4 14.66 -16.94 11.33
C THR A 4 14.18 -15.50 11.32
N TRP A 5 13.74 -15.04 10.15
CA TRP A 5 13.16 -13.70 10.02
C TRP A 5 11.99 -13.45 10.96
N ASP A 6 11.09 -14.43 11.11
CA ASP A 6 9.89 -14.25 11.93
C ASP A 6 10.27 -14.28 13.43
N GLU A 7 11.18 -15.17 13.87
CA GLU A 7 11.72 -15.16 15.24
C GLU A 7 12.47 -13.86 15.59
N ALA A 8 13.19 -13.28 14.63
CA ALA A 8 13.88 -12.02 14.83
C ALA A 8 12.91 -10.83 14.96
N LEU A 9 11.70 -10.92 14.38
CA LEU A 9 10.65 -9.92 14.58
C LEU A 9 9.95 -10.10 15.93
N ASP A 10 9.69 -11.35 16.34
CA ASP A 10 9.05 -11.66 17.62
C ASP A 10 9.94 -11.30 18.81
N ALA A 11 11.25 -11.22 18.62
CA ALA A 11 12.21 -10.80 19.63
C ALA A 11 12.26 -9.27 19.85
N ILE A 12 11.59 -8.46 19.01
CA ILE A 12 11.55 -7.00 19.17
C ILE A 12 10.52 -6.66 20.26
N GLU A 13 11.01 -6.12 21.37
CA GLU A 13 10.18 -5.70 22.50
C GLU A 13 9.72 -4.24 22.34
N ALA A 14 8.74 -3.83 23.17
CA ALA A 14 8.17 -2.49 23.09
C ALA A 14 9.18 -1.37 23.41
N ASP A 15 10.21 -1.70 24.19
CA ASP A 15 11.27 -0.77 24.61
C ASP A 15 12.47 -0.75 23.65
N ASP A 16 12.47 -1.56 22.59
CA ASP A 16 13.56 -1.59 21.61
C ASP A 16 13.54 -0.34 20.71
N GLU A 17 14.67 0.37 20.67
CA GLU A 17 14.83 1.58 19.84
C GLU A 17 15.50 1.26 18.48
N PRO A 18 15.06 1.91 17.39
CA PRO A 18 15.70 1.73 16.09
C PRO A 18 17.13 2.28 16.09
N MET A 19 18.07 1.47 15.61
CA MET A 19 19.50 1.84 15.49
C MET A 19 19.74 3.15 14.70
N HIS A 20 18.87 3.48 13.76
CA HIS A 20 18.90 4.74 13.02
C HIS A 20 17.51 5.09 12.48
N VAL A 21 17.17 6.37 12.54
CA VAL A 21 15.99 6.93 11.88
C VAL A 21 16.47 7.91 10.83
N LEU A 22 16.08 7.68 9.57
CA LEU A 22 16.40 8.56 8.45
C LEU A 22 15.13 9.29 8.02
N SER A 23 15.17 10.62 8.12
CA SER A 23 14.15 11.49 7.55
C SER A 23 14.58 11.89 6.15
N PHE A 24 13.86 11.41 5.15
CA PHE A 24 14.04 11.90 3.79
C PHE A 24 13.33 13.26 3.71
N GLY A 25 14.06 14.30 3.29
CA GLY A 25 13.49 15.65 3.08
C GLY A 25 12.43 15.67 1.97
N ASP A 26 12.05 16.85 1.50
CA ASP A 26 10.94 17.03 0.54
C ASP A 26 11.02 16.06 -0.65
N GLN A 27 10.04 15.15 -0.72
CA GLN A 27 9.96 14.11 -1.75
C GLN A 27 9.14 14.58 -2.94
N VAL A 28 9.64 14.35 -4.16
CA VAL A 28 8.91 14.65 -5.41
C VAL A 28 8.36 13.34 -5.99
N ASP A 29 7.07 13.31 -6.37
CA ASP A 29 6.39 12.16 -7.00
C ASP A 29 5.92 12.49 -8.45
N PRO A 30 6.79 12.46 -9.47
CA PRO A 30 6.45 12.92 -10.83
C PRO A 30 5.49 12.04 -11.64
N LYS A 31 4.41 12.68 -12.10
CA LYS A 31 3.12 12.27 -12.68
C LYS A 31 2.78 12.38 -14.19
N GLY A 32 3.52 11.92 -15.20
CA GLY A 32 3.15 12.07 -16.64
C GLY A 32 1.78 11.51 -17.09
N VAL A 33 0.85 12.38 -17.51
CA VAL A 33 -0.48 12.10 -18.10
C VAL A 33 -0.75 12.99 -19.30
N LEU A 34 -1.28 12.41 -20.39
CA LEU A 34 -1.71 13.17 -21.58
C LEU A 34 -3.11 13.76 -21.35
N GLY A 35 -3.18 15.10 -21.28
CA GLY A 35 -4.40 15.83 -20.95
C GLY A 35 -5.54 15.64 -21.96
N GLY A 36 -6.77 15.60 -21.45
CA GLY A 36 -7.99 15.60 -22.27
C GLY A 36 -8.55 14.23 -22.68
N THR A 37 -8.07 13.13 -22.09
CA THR A 37 -8.62 11.78 -22.37
C THR A 37 -9.31 11.20 -21.14
N ASP A 38 -10.36 10.38 -21.30
CA ASP A 38 -11.02 9.69 -20.17
C ASP A 38 -10.03 8.78 -19.40
N ARG A 39 -9.00 8.31 -20.10
CA ARG A 39 -7.89 7.55 -19.51
C ARG A 39 -7.01 8.41 -18.60
N ALA A 40 -6.85 9.71 -18.89
CA ALA A 40 -6.19 10.68 -18.02
C ALA A 40 -6.95 10.83 -16.70
N ASP A 41 -8.27 11.00 -16.76
CA ASP A 41 -9.10 11.15 -15.57
C ASP A 41 -9.14 9.87 -14.73
N HIS A 42 -9.22 8.70 -15.37
CA HIS A 42 -9.18 7.42 -14.66
C HIS A 42 -7.81 7.13 -14.03
N LEU A 43 -6.71 7.47 -14.73
CA LEU A 43 -5.36 7.33 -14.19
C LEU A 43 -5.12 8.33 -13.05
N ILE A 44 -5.45 9.62 -13.20
CA ILE A 44 -5.38 10.65 -12.15
C ILE A 44 -6.17 10.22 -10.91
N ARG A 45 -7.39 9.70 -11.10
CA ARG A 45 -8.30 9.36 -10.00
C ARG A 45 -7.95 8.05 -9.28
N HIS A 46 -7.29 7.09 -9.93
CA HIS A 46 -7.15 5.73 -9.37
C HIS A 46 -5.75 5.10 -9.37
N TYR A 47 -4.88 5.41 -10.33
CA TYR A 47 -3.69 4.57 -10.60
C TYR A 47 -2.37 5.34 -10.69
N LEU A 48 -2.41 6.58 -11.17
CA LEU A 48 -1.24 7.44 -11.32
C LEU A 48 -0.69 7.82 -9.94
N THR A 49 -1.53 8.41 -9.07
CA THR A 49 -1.22 8.74 -7.67
C THR A 49 -0.63 7.58 -6.87
N LYS A 50 -0.83 6.33 -7.33
CA LYS A 50 -0.25 5.14 -6.73
C LYS A 50 1.20 4.84 -7.15
N TYR A 51 1.59 5.02 -8.43
CA TYR A 51 2.93 4.62 -8.94
C TYR A 51 3.35 5.34 -10.23
N LEU A 52 4.15 6.40 -10.19
CA LEU A 52 4.61 7.02 -11.45
C LEU A 52 6.04 7.51 -11.55
N THR A 53 6.90 7.14 -10.64
CA THR A 53 8.34 7.18 -10.95
C THR A 53 9.06 5.91 -10.58
N LYS A 54 8.62 4.74 -11.09
CA LYS A 54 9.38 3.49 -10.88
C LYS A 54 10.82 3.53 -11.45
N SER A 55 11.19 4.58 -12.19
CA SER A 55 12.56 4.91 -12.56
C SER A 55 12.82 6.40 -12.32
N ILE A 56 13.71 6.73 -11.38
CA ILE A 56 14.25 8.09 -11.20
C ILE A 56 15.40 8.33 -12.19
N ALA A 57 16.02 7.25 -12.70
CA ALA A 57 17.10 7.33 -13.67
C ALA A 57 16.70 8.02 -14.99
N GLU A 58 15.41 8.07 -15.31
CA GLU A 58 14.89 8.82 -16.47
C GLU A 58 14.53 10.27 -16.14
N THR A 59 14.45 10.66 -14.86
CA THR A 59 13.99 12.00 -14.44
C THR A 59 15.13 12.87 -13.89
N CYS A 60 16.22 12.28 -13.41
CA CYS A 60 17.35 13.00 -12.84
C CYS A 60 18.67 12.48 -13.42
N GLU A 61 19.06 12.97 -14.59
CA GLU A 61 20.43 12.83 -15.05
C GLU A 61 21.35 13.69 -14.17
N ALA A 62 22.48 13.12 -13.73
CA ALA A 62 23.45 13.87 -12.96
C ALA A 62 24.08 14.97 -13.83
N GLY A 63 23.72 16.22 -13.57
CA GLY A 63 24.19 17.40 -14.30
C GLY A 63 25.65 17.76 -14.02
N ASN A 64 26.30 17.12 -13.04
CA ASN A 64 27.73 17.30 -12.77
C ASN A 64 28.36 16.06 -12.08
N GLN A 65 29.70 16.04 -12.01
CA GLN A 65 30.46 14.93 -11.42
C GLN A 65 30.15 14.73 -9.92
N ARG A 66 29.96 15.81 -9.15
CA ARG A 66 29.63 15.71 -7.71
C ARG A 66 28.33 14.94 -7.47
N GLN A 67 27.33 15.12 -8.33
CA GLN A 67 26.06 14.40 -8.25
C GLN A 67 26.24 12.91 -8.57
N LYS A 68 27.09 12.56 -9.55
CA LYS A 68 27.45 11.16 -9.86
C LYS A 68 28.14 10.49 -8.68
N ASP A 69 29.18 11.13 -8.13
CA ASP A 69 29.93 10.61 -7.00
C ASP A 69 29.05 10.42 -5.75
N HIS A 70 28.08 11.32 -5.54
CA HIS A 70 27.09 11.19 -4.47
C HIS A 70 26.19 9.97 -4.67
N ALA A 71 25.65 9.77 -5.88
CA ALA A 71 24.82 8.63 -6.20
C ALA A 71 25.57 7.30 -6.06
N ASP A 72 26.83 7.24 -6.51
CA ASP A 72 27.68 6.05 -6.38
C ASP A 72 27.96 5.72 -4.90
N ARG A 73 28.25 6.74 -4.08
CA ARG A 73 28.43 6.56 -2.63
C ARG A 73 27.15 6.05 -1.97
N MET A 74 26.00 6.58 -2.36
CA MET A 74 24.71 6.13 -1.84
C MET A 74 24.40 4.69 -2.27
N LEU A 75 24.73 4.31 -3.50
CA LEU A 75 24.57 2.95 -3.99
C LEU A 75 25.45 1.96 -3.23
N GLU A 76 26.71 2.30 -2.98
CA GLU A 76 27.63 1.44 -2.22
C GLU A 76 27.18 1.30 -0.76
N ALA A 77 26.70 2.37 -0.12
CA ALA A 77 26.11 2.28 1.21
C ALA A 77 24.89 1.33 1.22
N LEU A 78 23.95 1.56 0.31
CA LEU A 78 22.71 0.78 0.21
C LEU A 78 22.92 -0.66 -0.27
N ARG A 79 24.06 -0.99 -0.86
CA ARG A 79 24.43 -2.35 -1.27
C ARG A 79 24.30 -3.34 -0.11
N TYR A 80 24.64 -2.90 1.10
CA TYR A 80 24.67 -3.75 2.29
C TYR A 80 23.46 -3.58 3.21
N GLU A 81 22.62 -2.57 2.96
CA GLU A 81 21.40 -2.37 3.73
C GLU A 81 20.31 -3.38 3.32
N PRO A 82 19.67 -4.09 4.26
CA PRO A 82 18.56 -5.00 3.94
C PRO A 82 17.39 -4.28 3.27
N CYS A 83 16.84 -4.87 2.20
CA CYS A 83 15.72 -4.28 1.46
C CYS A 83 14.38 -5.03 1.61
N SER A 84 14.41 -6.29 2.00
CA SER A 84 13.23 -7.15 2.14
C SER A 84 13.53 -8.31 3.11
N PRO A 85 12.51 -9.01 3.63
CA PRO A 85 12.70 -10.21 4.46
C PRO A 85 13.58 -11.30 3.81
N THR A 86 13.57 -11.38 2.48
CA THR A 86 14.33 -12.36 1.70
C THR A 86 15.76 -11.88 1.36
N CYS A 87 16.18 -10.70 1.83
CA CYS A 87 17.44 -10.09 1.43
C CYS A 87 18.64 -10.75 2.13
N PRO A 88 19.66 -11.23 1.40
CA PRO A 88 20.87 -11.83 1.99
C PRO A 88 21.65 -10.93 2.97
N ASN A 89 21.41 -9.61 2.96
CA ASN A 89 22.06 -8.68 3.88
C ASN A 89 21.69 -8.92 5.35
N TRP A 90 20.57 -9.60 5.63
CA TRP A 90 20.22 -10.03 6.99
C TRP A 90 21.27 -10.91 7.65
N LEU A 91 22.08 -11.62 6.85
CA LEU A 91 23.20 -12.41 7.35
C LEU A 91 24.27 -11.55 8.05
N ARG A 92 24.38 -10.25 7.74
CA ARG A 92 25.27 -9.31 8.46
C ARG A 92 24.82 -9.04 9.89
N TYR A 93 23.52 -9.20 10.15
CA TYR A 93 22.88 -8.95 11.44
C TYR A 93 22.60 -10.26 12.18
N GLY A 94 23.15 -11.39 11.71
CA GLY A 94 22.90 -12.70 12.31
C GLY A 94 21.46 -13.22 12.11
N VAL A 95 20.70 -12.68 11.15
CA VAL A 95 19.33 -13.12 10.87
C VAL A 95 19.29 -13.93 9.58
N GLN A 96 18.62 -15.08 9.60
CA GLN A 96 18.39 -15.88 8.41
C GLN A 96 17.32 -15.21 7.55
N PRO A 97 17.62 -14.85 6.28
CA PRO A 97 16.62 -14.29 5.40
C PRO A 97 15.52 -15.30 5.11
N LYS A 98 14.29 -14.82 4.89
CA LYS A 98 13.16 -15.66 4.47
C LYS A 98 13.50 -16.41 3.17
N ASN A 99 13.25 -17.71 3.15
CA ASN A 99 13.60 -18.62 2.05
C ASN A 99 15.12 -18.64 1.74
N ALA A 100 15.94 -18.72 2.78
CA ALA A 100 17.39 -18.84 2.64
C ALA A 100 17.77 -20.07 1.81
N HIS A 101 18.81 -19.92 0.98
CA HIS A 101 19.34 -20.99 0.15
C HIS A 101 20.88 -20.89 0.04
N PRO A 102 21.56 -22.00 -0.29
CA PRO A 102 23.02 -22.01 -0.45
C PRO A 102 23.50 -20.96 -1.47
N GLY A 103 24.62 -20.32 -1.19
CA GLY A 103 25.23 -19.31 -2.07
C GLY A 103 24.74 -17.87 -1.86
N GLN A 104 23.84 -17.63 -0.90
CA GLN A 104 23.51 -16.28 -0.47
C GLN A 104 24.68 -15.64 0.28
N ALA A 105 25.01 -14.40 -0.09
CA ALA A 105 26.06 -13.62 0.55
C ALA A 105 25.64 -12.13 0.69
N PRO A 106 26.03 -11.45 1.77
CA PRO A 106 25.84 -10.01 1.89
C PRO A 106 26.41 -9.23 0.71
N GLY A 107 25.72 -8.16 0.31
CA GLY A 107 26.11 -7.29 -0.81
C GLY A 107 25.90 -7.89 -2.21
N ARG A 108 25.31 -9.09 -2.30
CA ARG A 108 24.99 -9.79 -3.56
C ARG A 108 23.49 -9.91 -3.82
N CYS A 109 22.66 -9.16 -3.11
CA CYS A 109 21.21 -9.18 -3.31
C CYS A 109 20.84 -8.71 -4.73
N ARG A 110 20.06 -9.52 -5.46
CA ARG A 110 19.55 -9.19 -6.81
C ARG A 110 18.24 -8.41 -6.79
N GLY A 111 17.77 -8.01 -5.61
CA GLY A 111 16.53 -7.26 -5.44
C GLY A 111 16.59 -5.91 -6.15
N LYS A 112 15.45 -5.46 -6.69
CA LYS A 112 15.36 -4.16 -7.39
C LYS A 112 15.84 -2.99 -6.53
N ALA A 113 15.68 -3.06 -5.21
CA ALA A 113 16.16 -2.03 -4.28
C ALA A 113 17.68 -1.81 -4.28
N HIS A 114 18.49 -2.75 -4.81
CA HIS A 114 19.96 -2.64 -4.91
C HIS A 114 20.44 -2.17 -6.29
N LYS A 115 19.53 -1.82 -7.21
CA LYS A 115 19.91 -1.28 -8.52
C LYS A 115 20.02 0.24 -8.44
N ALA A 116 21.03 0.80 -9.11
CA ALA A 116 21.22 2.24 -9.25
C ALA A 116 19.96 2.95 -9.79
N GLU A 117 19.29 2.33 -10.76
CA GLU A 117 18.05 2.83 -11.40
C GLU A 117 16.88 3.05 -10.43
N HIS A 118 16.92 2.41 -9.26
CA HIS A 118 15.85 2.44 -8.26
C HIS A 118 16.27 3.16 -6.96
N LEU A 119 17.42 3.84 -7.01
CA LEU A 119 17.91 4.66 -5.90
C LEU A 119 16.91 5.77 -5.59
N GLY A 120 16.49 5.88 -4.32
CA GLY A 120 15.55 6.91 -3.88
C GLY A 120 14.06 6.63 -4.16
N TYR A 121 13.66 5.47 -4.72
CA TYR A 121 12.23 5.21 -4.97
C TYR A 121 11.48 4.85 -3.67
N PRO A 122 10.56 5.71 -3.18
CA PRO A 122 9.79 5.42 -1.97
C PRO A 122 8.95 4.15 -2.21
N GLY A 123 9.09 3.19 -1.29
CA GLY A 123 8.38 1.90 -1.33
C GLY A 123 9.18 0.71 -1.85
N ARG A 124 10.42 0.89 -2.32
CA ARG A 124 11.36 -0.24 -2.56
C ARG A 124 12.25 -0.54 -1.36
N ARG A 125 12.59 0.50 -0.59
CA ARG A 125 13.29 0.39 0.71
C ARG A 125 12.46 0.92 1.87
N VAL A 126 11.56 1.87 1.61
CA VAL A 126 10.63 2.42 2.61
C VAL A 126 9.48 1.43 2.86
N LEU A 127 8.99 1.38 4.09
CA LEU A 127 7.79 0.64 4.47
C LEU A 127 6.63 1.05 3.57
N VAL A 128 6.04 0.08 2.86
CA VAL A 128 4.80 0.29 2.10
C VAL A 128 3.60 0.08 3.03
N SER A 129 2.43 0.60 2.66
CA SER A 129 1.19 0.49 3.48
C SER A 129 0.88 -0.93 3.99
N ARG A 130 1.24 -1.95 3.20
CA ARG A 130 1.16 -3.37 3.62
C ARG A 130 2.01 -3.66 4.84
N LYS A 131 3.24 -3.13 4.92
CA LYS A 131 4.15 -3.34 6.06
C LYS A 131 3.77 -2.49 7.27
N TRP A 132 3.11 -1.35 7.04
CA TRP A 132 2.58 -0.51 8.12
C TRP A 132 1.36 -1.13 8.80
N SER A 133 0.41 -1.62 8.01
CA SER A 133 -0.82 -2.25 8.53
C SER A 133 -0.69 -3.75 8.81
N ASN A 134 0.43 -4.36 8.37
CA ASN A 134 0.62 -5.80 8.22
C ASN A 134 -0.53 -6.55 7.50
N LYS A 135 -1.36 -5.82 6.73
CA LYS A 135 -2.56 -6.36 6.05
C LYS A 135 -2.38 -6.42 4.54
N THR A 136 -2.79 -7.55 3.96
CA THR A 136 -2.88 -7.73 2.52
C THR A 136 -4.10 -7.00 1.94
N LEU A 137 -4.18 -6.89 0.60
CA LEU A 137 -5.38 -6.32 -0.04
C LEU A 137 -6.64 -7.17 0.22
N THR A 138 -6.46 -8.47 0.42
CA THR A 138 -7.54 -9.38 0.78
C THR A 138 -8.05 -9.07 2.18
N ASP A 139 -7.14 -8.86 3.14
CA ASP A 139 -7.48 -8.50 4.51
C ASP A 139 -8.22 -7.16 4.55
N HIS A 140 -7.71 -6.15 3.84
CA HIS A 140 -8.39 -4.85 3.68
C HIS A 140 -9.78 -4.96 3.01
N ARG A 141 -10.01 -5.98 2.17
CA ARG A 141 -11.32 -6.24 1.57
C ARG A 141 -12.25 -6.91 2.57
N ALA A 142 -11.73 -7.85 3.35
CA ALA A 142 -12.47 -8.51 4.43
C ALA A 142 -12.88 -7.50 5.51
N ASP A 143 -11.96 -6.61 5.93
CA ASP A 143 -12.24 -5.53 6.88
C ASP A 143 -13.34 -4.60 6.37
N ARG A 144 -13.25 -4.13 5.13
CA ARG A 144 -14.29 -3.28 4.53
C ARG A 144 -15.64 -3.99 4.44
N ARG A 145 -15.66 -5.29 4.14
CA ARG A 145 -16.88 -6.09 4.15
C ARG A 145 -17.44 -6.21 5.56
N ALA A 146 -16.61 -6.54 6.55
CA ALA A 146 -17.02 -6.66 7.94
C ALA A 146 -17.61 -5.34 8.44
N TRP A 147 -16.91 -4.24 8.21
CA TRP A 147 -17.37 -2.90 8.53
C TRP A 147 -18.70 -2.54 7.85
N ALA A 148 -18.85 -2.84 6.56
CA ALA A 148 -20.10 -2.55 5.85
C ALA A 148 -21.28 -3.37 6.37
N LEU A 149 -21.04 -4.63 6.76
CA LEU A 149 -22.07 -5.49 7.36
C LEU A 149 -22.45 -5.00 8.76
N GLU A 150 -21.45 -4.65 9.58
CA GLU A 150 -21.66 -4.06 10.90
C GLU A 150 -22.46 -2.75 10.82
N ALA A 151 -22.09 -1.85 9.91
CA ALA A 151 -22.80 -0.59 9.68
C ALA A 151 -24.26 -0.81 9.24
N LEU A 152 -24.55 -1.93 8.60
CA LEU A 152 -25.90 -2.34 8.19
C LEU A 152 -26.64 -3.14 9.27
N GLY A 153 -26.02 -3.41 10.43
CA GLY A 153 -26.58 -4.29 11.46
C GLY A 153 -26.70 -5.77 11.03
N LEU A 154 -25.95 -6.17 10.00
CA LEU A 154 -25.93 -7.53 9.47
C LEU A 154 -24.74 -8.29 10.04
N SER A 155 -24.93 -9.54 10.47
CA SER A 155 -23.81 -10.36 10.94
C SER A 155 -23.00 -10.88 9.75
N ALA A 156 -21.67 -10.80 9.81
CA ALA A 156 -20.78 -11.37 8.80
C ALA A 156 -20.94 -12.90 8.63
N THR A 157 -21.58 -13.53 9.61
CA THR A 157 -21.89 -14.95 9.78
C THR A 157 -23.27 -15.36 9.26
N GLU A 158 -24.08 -14.44 8.71
CA GLU A 158 -25.26 -14.85 7.95
C GLU A 158 -24.80 -15.64 6.73
N ASN A 159 -24.79 -16.97 6.89
CA ASN A 159 -24.45 -17.92 5.87
C ASN A 159 -25.62 -17.95 4.88
N VAL A 160 -25.66 -16.95 4.00
CA VAL A 160 -26.62 -16.89 2.91
C VAL A 160 -26.31 -18.08 2.01
N ASP A 161 -27.20 -19.07 2.01
CA ASP A 161 -27.12 -20.24 1.12
C ASP A 161 -26.63 -19.79 -0.27
N PRO A 162 -25.47 -20.28 -0.75
CA PRO A 162 -24.90 -19.90 -2.04
C PRO A 162 -25.86 -20.14 -3.20
N ASN A 163 -26.84 -21.02 -3.03
CA ASN A 163 -27.85 -21.37 -4.02
C ASN A 163 -29.17 -20.61 -3.84
N ARG A 164 -29.28 -19.70 -2.85
CA ARG A 164 -30.49 -18.88 -2.64
C ARG A 164 -30.82 -18.01 -3.85
N TYR A 165 -29.81 -17.60 -4.60
CA TYR A 165 -29.94 -16.74 -5.77
C TYR A 165 -29.33 -17.40 -7.00
N THR A 166 -30.07 -17.38 -8.10
CA THR A 166 -29.54 -17.74 -9.43
C THR A 166 -29.37 -16.47 -10.24
N TRP A 167 -28.13 -16.17 -10.65
CA TRP A 167 -27.84 -15.04 -11.51
C TRP A 167 -27.98 -15.44 -12.98
N LYS A 168 -28.79 -14.71 -13.74
CA LYS A 168 -28.94 -14.88 -15.19
C LYS A 168 -28.58 -13.58 -15.90
N PRO A 169 -27.86 -13.61 -17.02
CA PRO A 169 -27.59 -12.41 -17.80
C PRO A 169 -28.91 -11.87 -18.38
N VAL A 170 -29.18 -10.59 -18.13
CA VAL A 170 -30.37 -9.91 -18.67
C VAL A 170 -30.13 -9.55 -20.13
N ARG A 171 -31.08 -9.87 -20.99
CA ARG A 171 -31.00 -9.58 -22.44
C ARG A 171 -31.54 -8.17 -22.74
N PRO A 172 -31.09 -7.51 -23.82
CA PRO A 172 -31.76 -6.32 -24.32
C PRO A 172 -33.23 -6.63 -24.64
N GLY A 173 -34.17 -5.86 -24.06
CA GLY A 173 -35.61 -6.07 -24.23
C GLY A 173 -36.25 -7.12 -23.31
N ASP A 174 -35.52 -7.58 -22.29
CA ASP A 174 -36.07 -8.46 -21.25
C ASP A 174 -37.28 -7.79 -20.56
N PRO A 175 -38.47 -8.44 -20.53
CA PRO A 175 -39.66 -7.87 -19.91
C PRO A 175 -39.50 -7.67 -18.39
N ASP A 176 -38.59 -8.42 -17.75
CA ASP A 176 -38.30 -8.29 -16.32
C ASP A 176 -37.34 -7.13 -16.03
N LEU A 177 -36.82 -6.45 -17.06
CA LEU A 177 -35.94 -5.29 -16.91
C LEU A 177 -36.73 -3.98 -16.96
N PRO A 178 -36.78 -3.22 -15.85
CA PRO A 178 -37.45 -1.93 -15.86
C PRO A 178 -36.83 -0.97 -16.89
N PRO A 179 -37.63 -0.04 -17.45
CA PRO A 179 -37.14 0.98 -18.36
C PRO A 179 -35.93 1.73 -17.78
N LEU A 180 -35.02 2.18 -18.65
CA LEU A 180 -33.76 2.82 -18.23
C LEU A 180 -33.98 3.96 -17.22
N GLY A 181 -34.97 4.82 -17.44
CA GLY A 181 -35.30 5.91 -16.53
C GLY A 181 -35.62 5.44 -15.10
N GLN A 182 -36.40 4.36 -14.96
CA GLN A 182 -36.71 3.78 -13.66
C GLN A 182 -35.48 3.17 -12.99
N ARG A 183 -34.63 2.49 -13.74
CA ARG A 183 -33.37 1.93 -13.22
C ARG A 183 -32.40 3.03 -12.74
N LEU A 184 -32.32 4.13 -13.48
CA LEU A 184 -31.51 5.29 -13.08
C LEU A 184 -32.06 5.93 -11.80
N LEU A 185 -33.38 6.12 -11.71
CA LEU A 185 -34.00 6.65 -10.49
C LEU A 185 -33.79 5.73 -9.28
N ALA A 186 -33.93 4.41 -9.46
CA ALA A 186 -33.65 3.44 -8.41
C ALA A 186 -32.17 3.50 -7.95
N ALA A 187 -31.23 3.54 -8.89
CA ALA A 187 -29.81 3.66 -8.57
C ALA A 187 -29.46 4.99 -7.86
N ILE A 188 -30.13 6.09 -8.21
CA ILE A 188 -29.99 7.38 -7.53
C ILE A 188 -30.55 7.29 -6.10
N ALA A 189 -31.75 6.73 -5.93
CA ALA A 189 -32.38 6.56 -4.63
C ALA A 189 -31.53 5.67 -3.71
N ASP A 190 -31.00 4.56 -4.23
CA ASP A 190 -30.05 3.72 -3.49
C ASP A 190 -28.82 4.54 -3.09
N ARG A 191 -28.22 5.29 -4.02
CA ARG A 191 -27.02 6.10 -3.72
C ARG A 191 -27.29 7.18 -2.66
N GLN A 192 -28.48 7.78 -2.64
CA GLN A 192 -28.89 8.74 -1.61
C GLN A 192 -29.02 8.04 -0.25
N ARG A 193 -29.76 6.92 -0.22
CA ARG A 193 -29.92 6.07 0.98
C ARG A 193 -28.57 5.65 1.57
N TRP A 194 -27.64 5.20 0.74
CA TRP A 194 -26.29 4.81 1.18
C TRP A 194 -25.50 5.99 1.74
N ARG A 195 -25.64 7.19 1.18
CA ARG A 195 -24.98 8.39 1.70
C ARG A 195 -25.51 8.79 3.06
N GLU A 196 -26.82 8.73 3.26
CA GLU A 196 -27.47 9.04 4.53
C GLU A 196 -27.03 8.05 5.62
N LEU A 197 -27.08 6.75 5.34
CA LEU A 197 -26.61 5.70 6.26
C LEU A 197 -25.14 5.88 6.66
N LEU A 198 -24.27 6.23 5.70
CA LEU A 198 -22.86 6.51 5.98
C LEU A 198 -22.67 7.75 6.85
N ALA A 199 -23.43 8.82 6.61
CA ALA A 199 -23.37 10.05 7.40
C ALA A 199 -23.84 9.81 8.84
N GLU A 200 -24.92 9.05 9.04
CA GLU A 200 -25.39 8.65 10.36
C GLU A 200 -24.36 7.80 11.11
N HIS A 201 -23.74 6.82 10.43
CA HIS A 201 -22.72 5.97 11.03
C HIS A 201 -21.47 6.77 11.42
N GLN A 202 -21.04 7.71 10.58
CA GLN A 202 -19.94 8.63 10.90
C GLN A 202 -20.27 9.53 12.10
N ALA A 203 -21.51 10.04 12.19
CA ALA A 203 -21.94 10.87 13.31
C ALA A 203 -22.00 10.09 14.65
N ARG A 204 -22.21 8.77 14.61
CA ARG A 204 -22.23 7.90 15.80
C ARG A 204 -20.84 7.45 16.25
N GLN A 205 -19.83 7.51 15.38
CA GLN A 205 -18.45 7.17 15.76
C GLN A 205 -17.73 8.45 16.21
N GLU A 206 -17.50 8.59 17.52
CA GLU A 206 -16.45 9.50 18.01
C GLU A 206 -15.11 9.00 17.47
N ALA A 207 -14.43 9.80 16.66
CA ALA A 207 -13.11 9.45 16.16
C ALA A 207 -12.11 9.58 17.31
N PRO A 208 -11.42 8.50 17.74
CA PRO A 208 -10.24 8.66 18.57
C PRO A 208 -9.22 9.49 17.78
N ASP A 209 -8.54 10.40 18.47
CA ASP A 209 -7.37 11.07 17.92
C ASP A 209 -6.26 10.02 17.72
N LEU A 210 -6.07 9.63 16.46
CA LEU A 210 -5.05 8.65 16.03
C LEU A 210 -3.76 9.35 15.58
N SER A 211 -3.56 10.62 15.96
CA SER A 211 -2.31 11.32 15.73
C SER A 211 -1.16 10.60 16.44
N ALA A 212 -0.14 10.23 15.68
CA ALA A 212 1.09 9.64 16.21
C ALA A 212 2.02 10.68 16.88
N THR A 213 1.60 11.94 16.95
CA THR A 213 2.33 13.01 17.62
C THR A 213 1.44 13.61 18.70
N THR A 214 1.85 13.48 19.96
CA THR A 214 1.33 14.33 21.02
C THR A 214 1.69 15.77 20.68
N GLU A 215 0.69 16.66 20.61
CA GLU A 215 0.93 18.10 20.49
C GLU A 215 1.57 18.62 21.79
N GLY A 216 2.87 18.37 21.93
CA GLY A 216 3.74 19.01 22.90
C GLY A 216 3.95 20.46 22.46
N ARG A 217 3.11 21.34 22.99
CA ARG A 217 3.23 22.80 22.90
C ARG A 217 4.65 23.22 23.32
N ALA A 218 5.50 23.55 22.36
CA ALA A 218 6.79 24.18 22.63
C ALA A 218 6.53 25.60 23.16
N ALA A 219 7.02 25.85 24.37
CA ALA A 219 7.01 27.16 25.05
C ALA A 219 8.09 28.09 24.48
#